data_AF-X1KNR2-F1
#
_entry.id   AF-X1KNR2-F1
#
_cell.length_a   1.000
_cell.length_b   1.000
_cell.length_c   1.000
_cell.angle_alpha   90.00
_cell.angle_beta   90.00
_cell.angle_gamma   90.00
#
_symmetry.space_group_name_H-M   'P 1'
#
loop_
_entity.id
_entity.type
_entity.pdbx_description
1 polymer ?
#
loop_
_entity_poly.entity_id
_entity_poly.type
_entity_poly.pdbx_seq_one_letter_code
_entity_poly.pdbx_strand_id
1 'polypeptide(L)'
;MDVTLNVLDNRDDTPVDGATVTIGDSTKITGADGRVKFHSISPTEFLVNISKEGFEEYTSGDFTIRTDTSLTIRLDQLLADVKFIVRLDSANLYGATVTITGESKTTSSAGLANFYDLETFIAYPYSIEYMSEILAEDTIVLKADSTVW
;
A
#
# COMPACT_ATOMS: atom_id res chain seq x y z
N MET A 1 -22.74 -18.58 -15.91
CA MET A 1 -22.54 -17.15 -16.18
C MET A 1 -21.10 -16.82 -15.90
N ASP A 2 -20.59 -15.85 -16.62
CA ASP A 2 -19.23 -15.35 -16.47
C ASP A 2 -19.25 -14.06 -15.67
N VAL A 3 -18.30 -13.95 -14.75
CA VAL A 3 -18.12 -12.75 -13.92
C VAL A 3 -16.72 -12.23 -14.15
N THR A 4 -16.63 -11.00 -14.63
CA THR A 4 -15.34 -10.31 -14.78
C THR A 4 -15.25 -9.23 -13.72
N LEU A 5 -14.16 -9.21 -12.96
CA LEU A 5 -13.85 -8.13 -12.04
C LEU A 5 -12.66 -7.34 -12.56
N ASN A 6 -12.78 -6.03 -12.46
CA ASN A 6 -11.73 -5.05 -12.73
C ASN A 6 -11.40 -4.37 -11.40
N VAL A 7 -10.28 -4.75 -10.81
CA VAL A 7 -9.83 -4.25 -9.51
C VAL A 7 -8.83 -3.12 -9.75
N LEU A 8 -9.17 -1.93 -9.28
CA LEU A 8 -8.39 -0.71 -9.44
C LEU A 8 -8.03 -0.12 -8.08
N ASP A 9 -6.94 0.65 -8.03
CA ASP A 9 -6.63 1.52 -6.92
C ASP A 9 -7.62 2.70 -6.93
N ASN A 10 -8.22 3.02 -5.78
CA ASN A 10 -9.16 4.13 -5.65
C ASN A 10 -8.50 5.50 -5.86
N ARG A 11 -7.19 5.62 -5.65
CA ARG A 11 -6.45 6.89 -5.72
C ARG A 11 -6.28 7.39 -7.15
N ASP A 12 -5.97 6.49 -8.08
CA ASP A 12 -5.52 6.84 -9.44
C ASP A 12 -6.04 5.92 -10.55
N ASP A 13 -6.99 5.03 -10.23
CA ASP A 13 -7.55 4.04 -11.16
C ASP A 13 -6.47 3.09 -11.77
N THR A 14 -5.29 2.97 -11.15
CA THR A 14 -4.28 2.02 -11.60
C THR A 14 -4.74 0.58 -11.36
N PRO A 15 -4.46 -0.37 -12.27
CA PRO A 15 -4.88 -1.75 -12.07
C PRO A 15 -4.13 -2.42 -10.91
N VAL A 16 -4.87 -3.09 -10.01
CA VAL A 16 -4.28 -3.79 -8.88
C VAL A 16 -3.90 -5.21 -9.30
N ASP A 17 -2.62 -5.43 -9.55
CA ASP A 17 -2.05 -6.75 -9.83
C ASP A 17 -1.90 -7.60 -8.55
N GLY A 18 -2.14 -8.90 -8.67
CA GLY A 18 -1.91 -9.84 -7.58
C GLY A 18 -2.90 -9.74 -6.41
N ALA A 19 -4.08 -9.14 -6.60
CA ALA A 19 -5.15 -9.14 -5.60
C ALA A 19 -5.85 -10.49 -5.58
N THR A 20 -6.10 -11.05 -4.40
CA THR A 20 -6.85 -12.29 -4.23
C THR A 20 -8.34 -11.98 -4.24
N VAL A 21 -9.06 -12.50 -5.22
CA VAL A 21 -10.51 -12.32 -5.38
C VAL A 21 -11.20 -13.65 -5.12
N THR A 22 -12.19 -13.64 -4.22
CA THR A 22 -12.99 -14.82 -3.86
C THR A 22 -14.48 -14.55 -4.13
N ILE A 23 -15.11 -15.46 -4.87
CA ILE A 23 -16.56 -15.47 -5.17
C ILE A 23 -17.12 -16.83 -4.73
N GLY A 24 -17.91 -16.85 -3.66
CA GLY A 24 -18.32 -18.12 -3.03
C GLY A 24 -17.09 -18.95 -2.64
N ASP A 25 -17.00 -20.18 -3.14
CA ASP A 25 -15.86 -21.09 -2.90
C ASP A 25 -14.71 -20.95 -3.92
N SER A 26 -14.85 -20.07 -4.91
CA SER A 26 -13.86 -19.91 -5.98
C SER A 26 -12.93 -18.74 -5.70
N THR A 27 -11.62 -19.00 -5.69
CA THR A 27 -10.57 -17.97 -5.51
C THR A 27 -9.71 -17.87 -6.76
N LYS A 28 -9.38 -16.64 -7.16
CA LYS A 28 -8.44 -16.32 -8.24
C LYS A 28 -7.62 -15.07 -7.90
N ILE A 29 -6.56 -14.85 -8.66
CA ILE A 29 -5.67 -13.69 -8.50
C ILE A 29 -5.83 -12.79 -9.74
N THR A 30 -5.88 -11.47 -9.54
CA THR A 30 -5.89 -10.50 -10.66
C THR A 30 -4.57 -10.51 -11.42
N GLY A 31 -4.64 -10.28 -12.73
CA GLY A 31 -3.44 -10.08 -13.55
C GLY A 31 -2.94 -8.63 -13.54
N ALA A 32 -1.89 -8.37 -14.32
CA ALA A 32 -1.27 -7.05 -14.46
C ALA A 32 -2.19 -5.94 -15.01
N ASP A 33 -3.32 -6.32 -15.63
CA ASP A 33 -4.37 -5.39 -16.06
C ASP A 33 -5.47 -5.20 -15.01
N GLY A 34 -5.26 -5.71 -13.79
CA GLY A 34 -6.20 -5.66 -12.66
C GLY A 34 -7.43 -6.55 -12.83
N ARG A 35 -7.46 -7.40 -13.87
CA ARG A 35 -8.65 -8.17 -14.21
C ARG A 35 -8.57 -9.62 -13.76
N VAL A 36 -9.74 -10.15 -13.44
CA VAL A 36 -9.94 -11.58 -13.19
C VAL A 36 -11.30 -12.01 -13.72
N LYS A 37 -11.36 -13.19 -14.34
CA LYS A 37 -12.59 -13.76 -14.89
C LYS A 37 -12.92 -15.11 -14.26
N PHE A 38 -14.13 -15.21 -13.74
CA PHE A 38 -14.74 -16.43 -13.26
C PHE A 38 -15.74 -16.95 -14.30
N HIS A 39 -15.78 -18.27 -14.47
CA HIS A 39 -16.67 -18.92 -15.41
C HIS A 39 -17.59 -19.86 -14.65
N SER A 40 -18.78 -20.12 -15.19
CA SER A 40 -19.74 -21.07 -14.62
C SER A 40 -20.15 -20.77 -13.18
N ILE A 41 -20.22 -19.49 -12.80
CA ILE A 41 -20.79 -19.07 -11.51
C ILE A 41 -22.27 -19.45 -11.48
N SER A 42 -22.78 -19.94 -10.36
CA SER A 42 -24.19 -20.29 -10.17
C SER A 42 -25.02 -19.04 -9.85
N PRO A 43 -26.31 -18.97 -10.24
CA PRO A 43 -27.18 -17.83 -9.98
C PRO A 43 -27.74 -17.84 -8.56
N THR A 44 -26.85 -17.96 -7.57
CA THR A 44 -27.14 -17.87 -6.14
C THR A 44 -26.65 -16.53 -5.60
N GLU A 45 -27.03 -16.19 -4.37
CA GLU A 45 -26.36 -15.12 -3.64
C GLU A 45 -24.92 -15.53 -3.35
N PHE A 46 -23.99 -14.59 -3.50
CA PHE A 46 -22.61 -14.77 -3.11
C PHE A 46 -22.01 -13.44 -2.63
N LEU A 47 -20.96 -13.58 -1.83
CA LEU A 47 -20.09 -12.50 -1.41
C LEU A 47 -18.86 -12.46 -2.30
N VAL A 48 -18.43 -11.25 -2.64
CA VAL A 48 -17.12 -10.99 -3.24
C VAL A 48 -16.21 -10.49 -2.13
N ASN A 49 -15.13 -11.21 -1.89
CA ASN A 49 -14.05 -10.77 -1.00
C ASN A 49 -12.80 -10.50 -1.83
N ILE A 50 -12.14 -9.38 -1.60
CA ILE A 50 -10.89 -9.01 -2.25
C ILE A 50 -9.89 -8.59 -1.19
N SER A 51 -8.71 -9.20 -1.22
CA SER A 51 -7.60 -8.84 -0.36
C SER A 51 -6.31 -8.69 -1.13
N LYS A 52 -5.52 -7.70 -0.72
CA LYS A 52 -4.19 -7.41 -1.24
C LYS A 52 -3.39 -6.74 -0.13
N GLU A 53 -2.17 -7.20 0.10
CA GLU A 53 -1.27 -6.54 1.04
C GLU A 53 -1.01 -5.09 0.59
N GLY A 54 -1.09 -4.14 1.53
CA GLY A 54 -1.03 -2.71 1.23
C GLY A 54 -2.36 -2.05 0.84
N PHE A 55 -3.49 -2.78 0.91
CA PHE A 55 -4.83 -2.26 0.64
C PHE A 55 -5.82 -2.67 1.75
N GLU A 56 -6.87 -1.86 1.94
CA GLU A 56 -8.02 -2.26 2.75
C GLU A 56 -8.74 -3.46 2.11
N GLU A 57 -9.15 -4.42 2.94
CA GLU A 57 -9.94 -5.56 2.46
C GLU A 57 -11.33 -5.07 2.00
N TYR A 58 -11.75 -5.57 0.85
CA TYR A 58 -13.09 -5.31 0.34
C TYR A 58 -13.97 -6.54 0.50
N THR A 59 -15.15 -6.34 1.09
CA THR A 59 -16.23 -7.33 1.12
C THR A 59 -17.50 -6.69 0.57
N SER A 60 -18.09 -7.29 -0.46
CA SER A 60 -19.38 -6.84 -0.98
C SER A 60 -20.52 -7.18 -0.01
N GLY A 61 -21.66 -6.51 -0.16
CA GLY A 61 -22.93 -7.07 0.33
C GLY A 61 -23.34 -8.31 -0.48
N ASP A 62 -24.40 -9.00 -0.06
CA ASP A 62 -24.97 -10.11 -0.83
C ASP A 62 -25.59 -9.61 -2.13
N PHE A 63 -25.24 -10.25 -3.25
CA PHE A 63 -25.92 -10.01 -4.52
C PHE A 63 -26.03 -11.28 -5.36
N THR A 64 -27.08 -11.34 -6.19
CA THR A 64 -27.30 -12.44 -7.13
C THR A 64 -26.88 -12.01 -8.54
N ILE A 65 -25.92 -12.71 -9.13
CA ILE A 65 -25.66 -12.61 -10.57
C ILE A 65 -26.57 -13.57 -11.33
N ARG A 66 -27.33 -13.05 -12.30
CA ARG A 66 -28.24 -13.84 -13.13
C ARG A 66 -27.82 -13.91 -14.61
N THR A 67 -26.87 -13.08 -15.00
CA THR A 67 -26.35 -12.96 -16.36
C THR A 67 -24.85 -12.72 -16.31
N ASP A 68 -24.16 -12.80 -17.44
CA ASP A 68 -22.76 -12.38 -17.48
C ASP A 68 -22.63 -10.94 -16.98
N THR A 69 -21.67 -10.70 -16.10
CA THR A 69 -21.55 -9.44 -15.33
C THR A 69 -20.10 -8.98 -15.31
N SER A 70 -19.91 -7.67 -15.44
CA SER A 70 -18.62 -7.02 -15.24
C SER A 70 -18.73 -6.02 -14.10
N LEU A 71 -17.86 -6.13 -13.11
CA LEU A 71 -17.80 -5.26 -11.94
C LEU A 71 -16.47 -4.52 -11.91
N THR A 72 -16.52 -3.22 -11.62
CA THR A 72 -15.33 -2.45 -11.28
C THR A 72 -15.35 -2.21 -9.78
N ILE A 73 -14.30 -2.64 -9.09
CA ILE A 73 -14.12 -2.45 -7.65
C ILE A 73 -12.84 -1.65 -7.45
N ARG A 74 -12.94 -0.64 -6.57
CA ARG A 74 -11.81 0.18 -6.17
C ARG A 74 -11.40 -0.19 -4.74
N LEU A 75 -10.11 -0.45 -4.53
CA LEU A 75 -9.55 -0.69 -3.22
C LEU A 75 -8.85 0.57 -2.72
N ASP A 76 -8.99 0.86 -1.43
CA ASP A 76 -8.27 1.96 -0.79
C ASP A 76 -6.88 1.48 -0.37
N GLN A 77 -5.85 2.18 -0.84
CA GLN A 77 -4.46 1.88 -0.49
C GLN A 77 -4.17 2.27 0.96
N LEU A 78 -3.51 1.39 1.71
CA LEU A 78 -3.04 1.65 3.06
C LEU A 78 -1.72 2.43 3.01
N LEU A 79 -1.76 3.67 3.47
CA LEU A 79 -0.61 4.58 3.53
C LEU A 79 -0.16 4.79 4.98
N ALA A 80 1.10 5.18 5.15
CA ALA A 80 1.71 5.45 6.43
C ALA A 80 2.70 6.62 6.36
N ASP A 81 2.81 7.33 7.47
CA ASP A 81 3.81 8.37 7.66
C ASP A 81 5.06 7.82 8.35
N VAL A 82 6.22 8.39 8.04
CA VAL A 82 7.45 8.11 8.78
C VAL A 82 8.08 9.38 9.30
N LYS A 83 8.35 9.39 10.60
CA LYS A 83 9.03 10.45 11.32
C LYS A 83 10.42 9.99 11.72
N PHE A 84 11.45 10.68 11.24
CA PHE A 84 12.81 10.53 11.71
C PHE A 84 13.08 11.51 12.84
N ILE A 85 13.76 11.04 13.89
CA ILE A 85 14.24 11.84 15.01
C ILE A 85 15.75 11.64 15.12
N VAL A 86 16.51 12.47 14.41
CA VAL A 86 17.96 12.32 14.32
C VAL A 86 18.65 12.98 15.50
N ARG A 87 19.58 12.25 16.12
CA ARG A 87 20.40 12.73 17.23
C ARG A 87 21.88 12.46 16.99
N LEU A 88 22.72 13.36 17.48
CA LEU A 88 24.17 13.18 17.57
C LEU A 88 24.61 13.53 18.99
N ASP A 89 25.39 12.64 19.61
CA ASP A 89 25.85 12.78 21.00
C ASP A 89 24.71 13.11 21.99
N SER A 90 23.56 12.44 21.82
CA SER A 90 22.32 12.64 22.61
C SER A 90 21.58 13.97 22.41
N ALA A 91 22.08 14.88 21.57
CA ALA A 91 21.39 16.10 21.19
C ALA A 91 20.62 15.92 19.89
N ASN A 92 19.47 16.60 19.75
CA ASN A 92 18.76 16.64 18.47
C ASN A 92 19.65 17.30 17.41
N LEU A 93 19.83 16.61 16.28
CA LEU A 93 20.71 17.07 15.22
C LEU A 93 19.92 17.94 14.24
N TYR A 94 20.18 19.24 14.23
CA TYR A 94 19.66 20.17 13.23
C TYR A 94 20.50 20.13 11.95
N GLY A 95 19.87 20.15 10.79
CA GLY A 95 20.59 20.26 9.52
C GLY A 95 21.07 18.95 8.92
N ALA A 96 20.76 17.79 9.51
CA ALA A 96 21.02 16.49 8.89
C ALA A 96 20.05 16.28 7.71
N THR A 97 20.53 15.67 6.64
CA THR A 97 19.73 15.28 5.49
C THR A 97 19.29 13.85 5.66
N VAL A 98 17.98 13.62 5.77
CA VAL A 98 17.37 12.30 5.71
C VAL A 98 16.88 12.08 4.29
N THR A 99 17.26 10.98 3.66
CA THR A 99 16.78 10.59 2.34
C THR A 99 16.03 9.27 2.43
N ILE A 100 14.82 9.22 1.90
CA ILE A 100 14.03 8.00 1.74
C ILE A 100 13.40 8.02 0.34
N THR A 101 13.49 6.91 -0.40
CA THR A 101 12.94 6.82 -1.78
C THR A 101 13.39 7.93 -2.73
N GLY A 102 14.59 8.47 -2.53
CA GLY A 102 15.12 9.58 -3.32
C GLY A 102 14.54 10.96 -2.98
N GLU A 103 13.59 11.06 -2.05
CA GLU A 103 13.18 12.32 -1.43
C GLU A 103 14.09 12.63 -0.24
N SER A 104 14.58 13.87 -0.17
CA SER A 104 15.44 14.32 0.93
C SER A 104 14.78 15.44 1.73
N LYS A 105 14.86 15.36 3.06
CA LYS A 105 14.45 16.41 3.98
C LYS A 105 15.53 16.70 5.00
N THR A 106 15.70 17.99 5.30
CA THR A 106 16.62 18.44 6.34
C THR A 106 15.92 18.44 7.70
N THR A 107 16.60 17.96 8.73
CA THR A 107 16.06 17.92 10.09
C THR A 107 15.90 19.31 10.68
N SER A 108 14.77 19.52 11.35
CA SER A 108 14.48 20.73 12.14
C SER A 108 15.29 20.79 13.43
N SER A 109 15.17 21.89 14.20
CA SER A 109 15.87 22.05 15.50
C SER A 109 15.46 21.01 16.55
N ALA A 110 14.32 20.34 16.35
CA ALA A 110 13.88 19.20 17.14
C ALA A 110 14.43 17.86 16.63
N GLY A 111 15.32 17.87 15.62
CA GLY A 111 15.87 16.67 14.98
C GLY A 111 14.88 15.98 14.02
N LEU A 112 13.76 16.63 13.71
CA LEU A 112 12.65 15.98 12.97
C LEU A 112 12.77 16.15 11.46
N ALA A 113 12.57 15.05 10.73
CA ALA A 113 12.23 15.02 9.31
C ALA A 113 11.04 14.06 9.10
N ASN A 114 9.96 14.51 8.48
CA ASN A 114 8.74 13.71 8.29
C ASN A 114 8.48 13.46 6.81
N PHE A 115 8.14 12.23 6.45
CA PHE A 115 7.66 11.83 5.13
C PHE A 115 6.26 11.25 5.28
N TYR A 116 5.43 11.48 4.28
CA TYR A 116 3.98 11.29 4.37
C TYR A 116 3.49 10.40 3.23
N ASP A 117 2.34 9.77 3.44
CA ASP A 117 1.59 9.08 2.39
C ASP A 117 2.40 7.96 1.68
N LEU A 118 3.29 7.27 2.41
CA LEU A 118 4.08 6.16 1.88
C LEU A 118 3.28 4.86 1.91
N GLU A 119 3.36 4.06 0.85
CA GLU A 119 2.67 2.76 0.78
C GLU A 119 3.13 1.82 1.91
N THR A 120 2.19 1.14 2.55
CA THR A 120 2.50 0.14 3.56
C THR A 120 2.94 -1.20 2.96
N PHE A 121 3.58 -2.03 3.78
CA PHE A 121 4.21 -3.30 3.46
C PHE A 121 5.33 -3.24 2.42
N ILE A 122 5.75 -2.03 2.05
CA ILE A 122 6.94 -1.76 1.24
C ILE A 122 8.16 -1.54 2.15
N ALA A 123 9.30 -2.04 1.68
CA ALA A 123 10.61 -1.83 2.30
C ALA A 123 11.26 -0.58 1.69
N TYR A 124 11.51 0.43 2.53
CA TYR A 124 12.06 1.70 2.15
C TYR A 124 13.51 1.83 2.61
N PRO A 125 14.50 1.80 1.70
CA PRO A 125 15.85 2.16 2.06
C PRO A 125 15.91 3.64 2.41
N TYR A 126 16.65 3.97 3.46
CA TYR A 126 16.90 5.35 3.86
C TYR A 126 18.37 5.58 4.23
N SER A 127 18.80 6.84 4.12
CA SER A 127 20.11 7.29 4.57
C SER A 127 19.98 8.57 5.39
N ILE A 128 20.93 8.77 6.30
CA ILE A 128 21.07 9.99 7.09
C ILE A 128 22.49 10.51 6.91
N GLU A 129 22.62 11.74 6.44
CA GLU A 129 23.89 12.39 6.16
C GLU A 129 23.99 13.74 6.91
N TYR A 130 25.17 14.05 7.45
CA TYR A 130 25.45 15.35 8.06
C TYR A 130 26.86 15.79 7.70
N MET A 131 26.99 17.02 7.18
CA MET A 131 28.30 17.58 6.77
C MET A 131 29.09 16.65 5.83
N SER A 132 28.41 16.01 4.88
CA SER A 132 28.99 15.06 3.94
C SER A 132 29.48 13.73 4.55
N GLU A 133 29.12 13.44 5.80
CA GLU A 133 29.35 12.16 6.46
C GLU A 133 28.03 11.38 6.58
N ILE A 134 28.06 10.10 6.17
CA ILE A 134 26.94 9.18 6.34
C ILE A 134 26.90 8.75 7.80
N LEU A 135 25.83 9.11 8.50
CA LEU A 135 25.58 8.71 9.89
C LEU A 135 24.86 7.36 9.99
N ALA A 136 23.97 7.07 9.05
CA ALA A 136 23.23 5.80 8.99
C ALA A 136 22.75 5.47 7.58
N GLU A 137 22.68 4.17 7.26
CA GLU A 137 22.01 3.60 6.10
C GLU A 137 21.30 2.31 6.53
N ASP A 138 20.00 2.22 6.29
CA ASP A 138 19.20 1.04 6.67
C ASP A 138 17.91 0.98 5.84
N THR A 139 17.00 0.07 6.18
CA THR A 139 15.70 -0.11 5.56
C THR A 139 14.60 -0.15 6.61
N ILE A 140 13.48 0.54 6.35
CA ILE A 140 12.26 0.44 7.16
C ILE A 140 11.14 -0.22 6.36
N VAL A 141 10.46 -1.20 6.96
CA VAL A 141 9.20 -1.74 6.42
C VAL A 141 8.04 -1.05 7.14
N LEU A 142 7.28 -0.23 6.41
CA LEU A 142 6.16 0.50 6.98
C LEU A 142 4.94 -0.41 7.03
N LYS A 143 4.34 -0.60 8.21
CA LYS A 143 3.02 -1.28 8.35
C LYS A 143 1.93 -0.33 8.86
N ALA A 144 2.36 0.79 9.40
CA ALA A 144 1.58 1.89 9.97
C ALA A 144 2.55 3.05 10.19
N ASP A 145 2.03 4.18 10.65
CA ASP A 145 2.83 5.33 11.06
C ASP A 145 3.98 4.91 11.97
N SER A 146 5.19 5.33 11.59
CA SER A 146 6.41 4.84 12.21
C SER A 146 7.32 5.98 12.64
N THR A 147 8.15 5.71 13.64
CA THR A 147 9.22 6.63 14.07
C THR A 147 10.56 5.91 14.05
N VAL A 148 11.54 6.52 13.38
CA VAL A 148 12.94 6.08 13.33
C VAL A 148 13.76 7.00 14.23
N TRP A 149 14.67 6.43 15.02
CA TRP A 149 15.51 7.11 16.01
C TRP A 149 16.98 6.95 15.68
#